data_AF-A0A926ID24-F1
#
_entry.id   AF-A0A926ID24-F1
#
_cell.length_a   1.000
_cell.length_b   1.000
_cell.length_c   1.000
_cell.angle_alpha   90.00
_cell.angle_beta   90.00
_cell.angle_gamma   90.00
#
_symmetry.space_group_name_H-M   'P 1'
#
loop_
_entity.id
_entity.type
_entity.pdbx_description
1 polymer ?
#
loop_
_entity_poly.entity_id
_entity_poly.type
_entity_poly.pdbx_seq_one_letter_code
_entity_poly.pdbx_strand_id
1 'polypeptide(L)'
;MKKTLNIFMMIILVGALLSPHVAYAQQDITGFSIIGPKIKNLQGKDELMKSYNDLKRIRKNLGTISITSNSTGEELLQINKTLDFYIQELDNVNKNLNTHKANYKDSFDDMYTADMIKLILNSYLLSIRNQQVLMREMDENAINSKNIIYSEYAIPVYYYLTLGDQMIAYIDLYFEIL
;
A
#
# COMPACT_ATOMS: atom_id res chain seq x y z
N MET A 1 -34.82 -16.07 -21.13
CA MET A 1 -33.42 -15.62 -21.29
C MET A 1 -33.09 -14.29 -20.61
N LYS A 2 -33.75 -13.15 -20.88
CA LYS A 2 -33.42 -11.87 -20.20
C LYS A 2 -33.63 -11.88 -18.69
N LYS A 3 -34.72 -12.50 -18.19
CA LYS A 3 -34.98 -12.64 -16.74
C LYS A 3 -33.94 -13.52 -16.03
N THR A 4 -33.54 -14.64 -16.65
CA THR A 4 -32.54 -15.56 -16.08
C THR A 4 -31.13 -14.97 -16.11
N LEU A 5 -30.79 -14.18 -17.14
CA LEU A 5 -29.53 -13.44 -17.21
C LEU A 5 -29.45 -12.31 -16.17
N ASN A 6 -30.57 -11.60 -15.94
CA ASN A 6 -30.63 -10.56 -14.90
C ASN A 6 -30.54 -11.14 -13.49
N ILE A 7 -31.14 -12.31 -13.25
CA ILE A 7 -31.01 -13.02 -11.97
C ILE A 7 -29.56 -13.49 -11.77
N PHE A 8 -28.90 -14.02 -12.80
CA PHE A 8 -27.50 -14.41 -12.73
C PHE A 8 -26.57 -13.23 -12.43
N MET A 9 -26.75 -12.10 -13.12
CA MET A 9 -25.98 -10.88 -12.83
C MET A 9 -26.24 -10.35 -11.42
N MET A 10 -27.48 -10.42 -10.93
CA MET A 10 -27.81 -9.99 -9.57
C MET A 10 -27.19 -10.92 -8.51
N ILE A 11 -27.14 -12.23 -8.74
CA ILE A 11 -26.46 -13.21 -7.87
C ILE A 11 -24.95 -12.98 -7.86
N ILE A 12 -24.33 -12.66 -9.00
CA ILE A 12 -22.91 -12.33 -9.07
C ILE A 12 -22.62 -11.01 -8.35
N LEU A 13 -23.47 -9.98 -8.51
CA LEU A 13 -23.31 -8.70 -7.82
C LEU A 13 -23.47 -8.84 -6.30
N VAL A 14 -24.49 -9.57 -5.86
CA VAL A 14 -24.73 -9.84 -4.42
C VAL A 14 -23.62 -10.75 -3.87
N GLY A 15 -23.14 -11.72 -4.65
CA GLY A 15 -21.99 -12.55 -4.28
C GLY A 15 -20.69 -11.76 -4.17
N ALA A 16 -20.47 -10.74 -5.00
CA ALA A 16 -19.31 -9.85 -4.91
C ALA A 16 -19.41 -8.83 -3.75
N LEU A 17 -20.62 -8.40 -3.40
CA LEU A 17 -20.89 -7.48 -2.27
C LEU A 17 -20.96 -8.19 -0.92
N LEU A 18 -21.32 -9.47 -0.91
CA LEU A 18 -21.32 -10.35 0.27
C LEU A 18 -20.08 -11.25 0.34
N SER A 19 -19.18 -11.15 -0.65
CA SER A 19 -17.83 -11.65 -0.48
C SER A 19 -17.31 -10.90 0.74
N PRO A 20 -16.97 -11.59 1.86
CA PRO A 20 -16.10 -10.94 2.79
C PRO A 20 -14.94 -10.48 1.91
N HIS A 21 -14.67 -9.18 1.86
CA HIS A 21 -13.29 -8.77 1.63
C HIS A 21 -12.52 -9.68 2.55
N VAL A 22 -11.78 -10.63 1.97
CA VAL A 22 -11.01 -11.58 2.75
C VAL A 22 -9.88 -10.73 3.30
N ALA A 23 -10.22 -9.96 4.33
CA ALA A 23 -9.42 -9.70 5.49
C ALA A 23 -9.08 -11.08 6.05
N TYR A 24 -8.17 -11.77 5.36
CA TYR A 24 -7.34 -12.79 5.99
C TYR A 24 -6.56 -12.04 7.07
N ALA A 25 -7.17 -11.85 8.25
CA ALA A 25 -6.59 -11.50 9.55
C ALA A 25 -7.54 -10.73 10.49
N GLN A 26 -8.86 -10.97 10.47
CA GLN A 26 -9.65 -10.72 11.68
C GLN A 26 -10.31 -12.02 12.13
N GLN A 27 -9.46 -12.95 12.56
CA GLN A 27 -9.91 -14.06 13.41
C GLN A 27 -10.38 -13.46 14.73
N ASP A 28 -11.56 -13.82 15.21
CA ASP A 28 -11.96 -13.54 16.59
C ASP A 28 -10.92 -14.16 17.53
N ILE A 29 -10.05 -13.31 18.09
CA ILE A 29 -8.86 -13.72 18.86
C ILE A 29 -9.22 -14.03 20.33
N THR A 30 -10.49 -14.19 20.67
CA THR A 30 -10.90 -14.59 22.02
C THR A 30 -10.67 -16.10 22.19
N GLY A 31 -9.42 -16.48 22.47
CA GLY A 31 -9.07 -17.84 22.89
C GLY A 31 -7.85 -18.46 22.23
N PHE A 32 -7.28 -17.86 21.18
CA PHE A 32 -6.02 -18.30 20.57
C PHE A 32 -4.89 -17.34 20.93
N SER A 33 -3.76 -17.85 21.43
CA SER A 33 -2.56 -17.01 21.54
C SER A 33 -2.13 -16.63 20.13
N ILE A 34 -1.98 -15.34 19.86
CA ILE A 34 -1.39 -14.85 18.62
C ILE A 34 0.04 -15.43 18.51
N ILE A 35 0.25 -16.39 17.62
CA ILE A 35 1.57 -16.94 17.30
C ILE A 35 2.11 -16.15 16.11
N GLY A 36 2.98 -15.19 16.37
CA GLY A 36 3.75 -14.47 15.35
C GLY A 36 5.15 -14.15 15.85
N PRO A 37 6.03 -13.58 15.01
CA PRO A 37 7.37 -13.20 15.42
C PRO A 37 7.27 -12.14 16.50
N LYS A 38 7.43 -12.55 17.76
CA LYS A 38 7.42 -11.64 18.90
C LYS A 38 8.77 -10.93 18.96
N ILE A 39 8.85 -9.82 18.23
CA ILE A 39 10.01 -8.92 18.30
C ILE A 39 9.96 -8.20 19.64
N LYS A 40 11.01 -8.34 20.45
CA LYS A 40 11.05 -7.78 21.81
C LYS A 40 12.31 -6.95 22.08
N ASN A 41 13.42 -7.24 21.39
CA ASN A 41 14.73 -6.67 21.73
C ASN A 41 15.23 -5.73 20.62
N LEU A 42 14.52 -4.62 20.41
CA LEU A 42 14.93 -3.59 19.46
C LEU A 42 15.88 -2.58 20.11
N GLN A 43 17.11 -2.53 19.63
CA GLN A 43 18.12 -1.60 20.12
C GLN A 43 17.89 -0.18 19.61
N GLY A 44 17.42 -0.01 18.37
CA GLY A 44 17.07 1.28 17.78
C GLY A 44 15.56 1.46 17.61
N LYS A 45 14.78 1.07 18.61
CA LYS A 45 13.30 1.12 18.63
C LYS A 45 12.74 2.45 18.14
N ASP A 46 13.24 3.57 18.65
CA ASP A 46 12.70 4.90 18.34
C ASP A 46 12.91 5.30 16.87
N GLU A 47 14.04 4.91 16.28
CA GLU A 47 14.36 5.18 14.87
C GLU A 47 13.47 4.39 13.92
N LEU A 48 13.23 3.11 14.25
CA LEU A 48 12.31 2.23 13.53
C LEU A 48 10.88 2.75 13.65
N MET A 49 10.46 3.10 14.87
CA MET A 49 9.11 3.61 15.13
C MET A 49 8.87 4.94 14.41
N LYS A 50 9.86 5.83 14.38
CA LYS A 50 9.79 7.06 13.59
C LYS A 50 9.61 6.75 12.11
N SER A 51 10.44 5.86 11.55
CA SER A 51 10.37 5.47 10.12
C SER A 51 9.02 4.83 9.78
N TYR A 52 8.51 3.97 10.66
CA TYR A 52 7.21 3.33 10.52
C TYR A 52 6.05 4.34 10.57
N ASN A 53 6.05 5.25 11.54
CA ASN A 53 5.04 6.30 11.66
C ASN A 53 5.09 7.29 10.49
N ASP A 54 6.28 7.60 9.97
CA ASP A 54 6.44 8.40 8.76
C ASP A 54 5.74 7.71 7.57
N LEU A 55 5.87 6.38 7.40
CA LEU A 55 5.14 5.63 6.37
C LEU A 55 3.63 5.64 6.58
N LYS A 56 3.14 5.48 7.82
CA LYS A 56 1.68 5.58 8.13
C LYS A 56 1.13 6.96 7.77
N ARG A 57 1.89 8.03 8.06
CA ARG A 57 1.53 9.40 7.68
C ARG A 57 1.53 9.58 6.16
N ILE A 58 2.59 9.14 5.47
CA ILE A 58 2.66 9.17 4.00
C ILE A 58 1.46 8.44 3.42
N ARG A 59 1.16 7.23 3.88
CA ARG A 59 0.01 6.45 3.42
C ARG A 59 -1.33 7.16 3.62
N LYS A 60 -1.54 7.80 4.77
CA LYS A 60 -2.77 8.54 5.07
C LYS A 60 -2.96 9.72 4.11
N ASN A 61 -1.87 10.37 3.72
CA ASN A 61 -1.88 11.52 2.81
C ASN A 61 -1.85 11.11 1.34
N LEU A 62 -1.33 9.91 1.05
CA LEU A 62 -1.40 9.21 -0.23
C LEU A 62 -2.83 8.72 -0.44
N GLY A 63 -3.74 9.63 -0.74
CA GLY A 63 -5.06 9.28 -1.24
C GLY A 63 -4.88 8.44 -2.51
N THR A 64 -5.58 7.30 -2.58
CA THR A 64 -5.80 6.62 -3.88
C THR A 64 -6.26 7.68 -4.87
N ILE A 65 -5.52 7.83 -5.96
CA ILE A 65 -5.50 9.12 -6.64
C ILE A 65 -6.88 9.49 -7.17
N SER A 66 -7.20 10.77 -7.05
CA SER A 66 -8.21 11.50 -7.82
C SER A 66 -7.98 11.47 -9.35
N ILE A 67 -7.25 10.50 -9.90
CA ILE A 67 -7.19 10.28 -11.35
C ILE A 67 -8.54 9.71 -11.75
N THR A 68 -9.25 10.44 -12.60
CA THR A 68 -10.52 10.02 -13.16
C THR A 68 -10.40 9.95 -14.67
N SER A 69 -11.35 9.30 -15.35
CA SER A 69 -11.29 9.13 -16.81
C SER A 69 -11.33 10.45 -17.56
N ASN A 70 -11.68 11.52 -16.87
CA ASN A 70 -11.86 12.86 -17.40
C ASN A 70 -10.75 13.80 -16.93
N SER A 71 -9.73 13.30 -16.22
CA SER A 71 -8.58 14.11 -15.79
C SER A 71 -7.87 14.71 -17.00
N THR A 72 -7.70 16.03 -16.97
CA THR A 72 -6.99 16.81 -17.99
C THR A 72 -5.48 16.66 -17.86
N GLY A 73 -4.72 16.95 -18.92
CA GLY A 73 -3.26 16.91 -18.86
C GLY A 73 -2.66 17.82 -17.78
N GLU A 74 -3.28 18.98 -17.49
CA GLU A 74 -2.86 19.86 -16.41
C GLU A 74 -3.10 19.25 -15.02
N GLU A 75 -4.26 18.61 -14.80
CA GLU A 75 -4.55 17.88 -13.56
C GLU A 75 -3.58 16.70 -13.38
N LEU A 76 -3.31 15.93 -14.44
CA LEU A 76 -2.35 14.83 -14.43
C LEU A 76 -0.94 15.32 -14.07
N LEU A 77 -0.52 16.47 -14.61
CA LEU A 77 0.77 17.08 -14.28
C LEU A 77 0.85 17.49 -12.80
N GLN A 78 -0.21 18.07 -12.26
CA GLN A 78 -0.27 18.50 -10.86
C GLN A 78 -0.28 17.30 -9.90
N ILE A 79 -1.00 16.25 -10.25
CA ILE A 79 -0.97 14.97 -9.55
C ILE A 79 0.46 14.42 -9.57
N ASN A 80 1.13 14.40 -10.73
CA ASN A 80 2.48 13.86 -10.85
C ASN A 80 3.50 14.59 -9.95
N LYS A 81 3.41 15.92 -9.83
CA LYS A 81 4.22 16.69 -8.87
C LYS A 81 3.99 16.26 -7.42
N THR A 82 2.74 15.96 -7.08
CA THR A 82 2.36 15.47 -5.74
C THR A 82 2.95 14.08 -5.48
N LEU A 83 2.93 13.21 -6.49
CA LEU A 83 3.56 11.89 -6.41
C LEU A 83 5.09 11.98 -6.25
N ASP A 84 5.74 12.89 -6.98
CA ASP A 84 7.19 13.12 -6.84
C ASP A 84 7.57 13.62 -5.45
N PHE A 85 6.73 14.45 -4.82
CA PHE A 85 6.89 14.83 -3.41
C PHE A 85 6.85 13.61 -2.48
N TYR A 86 5.87 12.70 -2.64
CA TYR A 86 5.81 11.49 -1.83
C TYR A 86 6.99 10.54 -2.06
N ILE A 87 7.49 10.45 -3.29
CA ILE A 87 8.73 9.69 -3.58
C ILE A 87 9.90 10.25 -2.76
N GLN A 88 10.04 11.57 -2.68
CA GLN A 88 11.09 12.19 -1.87
C GLN A 88 10.92 11.90 -0.38
N GLU A 89 9.69 11.91 0.14
CA GLU A 89 9.42 11.50 1.53
C GLU A 89 9.81 10.03 1.77
N LEU A 90 9.46 9.13 0.86
CA LEU A 90 9.85 7.72 0.92
C LEU A 90 11.37 7.53 0.84
N ASP A 91 12.08 8.29 0.01
CA ASP A 91 13.54 8.25 -0.06
C ASP A 91 14.20 8.64 1.27
N ASN A 92 13.63 9.60 1.99
CA ASN A 92 14.12 9.97 3.32
C ASN A 92 13.90 8.84 4.33
N VAL A 93 12.75 8.18 4.31
CA VAL A 93 12.52 6.99 5.15
C VAL A 93 13.50 5.86 4.79
N ASN A 94 13.75 5.63 3.50
CA ASN A 94 14.71 4.60 3.06
C ASN A 94 16.12 4.88 3.58
N LYS A 95 16.58 6.15 3.56
CA LYS A 95 17.86 6.55 4.15
C LYS A 95 17.93 6.25 5.65
N ASN A 96 16.87 6.57 6.39
CA ASN A 96 16.80 6.28 7.83
C ASN A 96 16.90 4.78 8.09
N LEU A 97 16.14 3.97 7.35
CA LEU A 97 16.18 2.50 7.47
C LEU A 97 17.57 1.93 7.12
N ASN A 98 18.22 2.41 6.07
CA ASN A 98 19.56 1.93 5.70
C ASN A 98 20.60 2.33 6.76
N THR A 99 20.47 3.52 7.34
CA THR A 99 21.33 3.98 8.44
C THR A 99 21.14 3.11 9.68
N HIS A 100 19.89 2.84 10.04
CA HIS A 100 19.53 1.96 11.14
C HIS A 100 20.13 0.55 10.95
N LYS A 101 19.95 -0.05 9.77
CA LYS A 101 20.56 -1.36 9.44
C LYS A 101 22.08 -1.36 9.53
N ALA A 102 22.74 -0.25 9.21
CA ALA A 102 24.19 -0.13 9.36
C ALA A 102 24.62 -0.06 10.84
N ASN A 103 23.86 0.67 11.67
CA ASN A 103 24.13 0.84 13.10
C ASN A 103 23.87 -0.43 13.90
N TYR A 104 22.83 -1.20 13.54
CA TYR A 104 22.36 -2.38 14.29
C TYR A 104 22.51 -3.69 13.50
N LYS A 105 23.52 -3.77 12.62
CA LYS A 105 23.74 -4.91 11.71
C LYS A 105 23.84 -6.29 12.40
N ASP A 106 24.26 -6.31 13.66
CA ASP A 106 24.45 -7.54 14.46
C ASP A 106 23.20 -7.91 15.27
N SER A 107 22.15 -7.08 15.22
CA SER A 107 20.86 -7.35 15.87
C SER A 107 19.87 -7.92 14.87
N PHE A 108 19.51 -9.20 15.05
CA PHE A 108 18.52 -9.86 14.19
C PHE A 108 17.15 -9.15 14.25
N ASP A 109 16.70 -8.79 15.44
CA ASP A 109 15.39 -8.14 15.66
C ASP A 109 15.31 -6.78 14.95
N ASP A 110 16.35 -5.95 15.06
CA ASP A 110 16.43 -4.65 14.38
C ASP A 110 16.50 -4.82 12.85
N MET A 111 17.32 -5.75 12.36
CA MET A 111 17.45 -6.03 10.93
C MET A 111 16.15 -6.54 10.32
N TYR A 112 15.51 -7.52 10.97
CA TYR A 112 14.23 -8.08 10.52
C TYR A 112 13.14 -7.02 10.52
N THR A 113 13.05 -6.21 11.58
CA THR A 113 12.05 -5.14 11.68
C THR A 113 12.27 -4.08 10.61
N ALA A 114 13.52 -3.67 10.39
CA ALA A 114 13.85 -2.74 9.32
C ALA A 114 13.46 -3.28 7.93
N ASP A 115 13.66 -4.58 7.67
CA ASP A 115 13.25 -5.21 6.41
C ASP A 115 11.73 -5.25 6.23
N MET A 116 10.99 -5.50 7.30
CA MET A 116 9.52 -5.49 7.27
C MET A 116 8.96 -4.07 7.04
N ILE A 117 9.57 -3.04 7.65
CA ILE A 117 9.23 -1.64 7.36
C ILE A 117 9.61 -1.28 5.91
N LYS A 118 10.76 -1.77 5.42
CA LYS A 118 11.20 -1.53 4.04
C LYS A 118 10.29 -2.18 3.00
N LEU A 119 9.63 -3.30 3.33
CA LEU A 119 8.60 -3.89 2.47
C LEU A 119 7.39 -2.95 2.29
N ILE A 120 6.95 -2.27 3.35
CA ILE A 120 5.88 -1.25 3.27
C ILE A 120 6.32 -0.12 2.34
N LEU A 121 7.53 0.41 2.58
CA LEU A 121 8.11 1.50 1.79
C LEU A 121 8.14 1.16 0.29
N ASN A 122 8.68 -0.01 -0.05
CA ASN A 122 8.80 -0.45 -1.45
C ASN A 122 7.42 -0.64 -2.09
N SER A 123 6.45 -1.13 -1.33
CA SER A 123 5.07 -1.30 -1.81
C SER A 123 4.44 0.05 -2.17
N TYR A 124 4.57 1.06 -1.29
CA TYR A 124 4.08 2.40 -1.62
C TYR A 124 4.82 3.06 -2.78
N LEU A 125 6.15 2.90 -2.86
CA LEU A 125 6.93 3.39 -3.98
C LEU A 125 6.46 2.76 -5.31
N LEU A 126 6.28 1.44 -5.34
CA LEU A 126 5.78 0.76 -6.54
C LEU A 126 4.36 1.17 -6.89
N SER A 127 3.47 1.34 -5.91
CA SER A 127 2.13 1.87 -6.17
C SER A 127 2.20 3.25 -6.83
N ILE A 128 3.03 4.16 -6.30
CA ILE A 128 3.23 5.51 -6.86
C ILE A 128 3.83 5.45 -8.27
N ARG A 129 4.84 4.62 -8.52
CA ARG A 129 5.43 4.51 -9.87
C ARG A 129 4.43 3.95 -10.89
N ASN A 130 3.61 2.98 -10.51
CA ASN A 130 2.54 2.48 -11.37
C ASN A 130 1.47 3.55 -11.64
N GLN A 131 1.19 4.41 -10.67
CA GLN A 131 0.32 5.57 -10.89
C GLN A 131 0.90 6.54 -11.92
N GLN A 132 2.22 6.79 -11.89
CA GLN A 132 2.90 7.61 -12.90
C GLN A 132 2.82 6.99 -14.30
N VAL A 133 2.93 5.66 -14.41
CA VAL A 133 2.74 4.93 -15.68
C VAL A 133 1.30 5.11 -16.18
N LEU A 134 0.30 4.89 -15.33
CA LEU A 134 -1.11 5.07 -15.68
C LEU A 134 -1.39 6.48 -16.23
N MET A 135 -0.87 7.52 -15.57
CA MET A 135 -1.05 8.91 -16.02
C MET A 135 -0.41 9.19 -17.37
N ARG A 136 0.79 8.66 -17.62
CA ARG A 136 1.47 8.82 -18.91
C ARG A 136 0.64 8.21 -20.04
N GLU A 137 0.12 7.02 -19.82
CA GLU A 137 -0.73 6.32 -20.80
C GLU A 137 -2.02 7.09 -21.08
N MET A 138 -2.63 7.68 -20.05
CA MET A 138 -3.82 8.52 -20.20
C MET A 138 -3.53 9.81 -20.99
N ASP A 139 -2.40 10.47 -20.72
CA ASP A 139 -2.01 11.70 -21.43
C ASP A 139 -1.73 11.41 -22.92
N GLU A 140 -1.00 10.33 -23.21
CA GLU A 140 -0.67 9.89 -24.57
C GLU A 140 -1.90 9.39 -25.35
N ASN A 141 -2.90 8.84 -24.66
CA ASN A 141 -4.12 8.26 -25.25
C ASN A 141 -5.41 8.92 -24.74
N ALA A 142 -5.43 10.26 -24.68
CA ALA A 142 -6.50 11.04 -24.06
C ALA A 142 -7.93 10.61 -24.43
N ILE A 143 -8.17 10.22 -25.70
CA ILE A 143 -9.47 9.76 -26.22
C ILE A 143 -9.95 8.45 -25.55
N ASN A 144 -9.01 7.61 -25.09
CA ASN A 144 -9.26 6.29 -24.49
C ASN A 144 -8.98 6.24 -22.98
N SER A 145 -8.76 7.39 -22.31
CA SER A 145 -8.44 7.48 -20.88
C SER A 145 -9.38 6.69 -19.98
N LYS A 146 -10.67 6.62 -20.34
CA LYS A 146 -11.65 5.80 -19.62
C LYS A 146 -11.30 4.31 -19.65
N ASN A 147 -10.90 3.78 -20.80
CA ASN A 147 -10.51 2.37 -20.92
C ASN A 147 -9.22 2.09 -20.15
N ILE A 148 -8.31 3.06 -20.08
CA ILE A 148 -7.00 2.94 -19.42
C ILE A 148 -7.13 2.89 -17.89
N ILE A 149 -8.01 3.68 -17.29
CA ILE A 149 -8.25 3.61 -15.84
C ILE A 149 -8.88 2.30 -15.41
N TYR A 150 -9.78 1.74 -16.23
CA TYR A 150 -10.45 0.48 -15.93
C TYR A 150 -9.72 -0.75 -16.51
N SER A 151 -8.47 -0.59 -16.96
CA SER A 151 -7.67 -1.69 -17.48
C SER A 151 -6.67 -2.22 -16.44
N GLU A 152 -5.80 -3.11 -16.92
CA GLU A 152 -4.72 -3.72 -16.16
C GLU A 152 -3.71 -2.70 -15.58
N TYR A 153 -3.68 -1.45 -16.05
CA TYR A 153 -2.81 -0.40 -15.50
C TYR A 153 -3.16 -0.04 -14.05
N ALA A 154 -4.43 -0.15 -13.65
CA ALA A 154 -4.86 0.14 -12.28
C ALA A 154 -4.57 -1.03 -11.31
N ILE A 155 -4.47 -2.26 -11.82
CA ILE A 155 -4.23 -3.46 -11.00
C ILE A 155 -2.96 -3.34 -10.15
N PRO A 156 -1.76 -3.05 -10.72
CA PRO A 156 -0.54 -2.97 -9.92
C PRO A 156 -0.56 -1.80 -8.93
N VAL A 157 -1.27 -0.70 -9.24
CA VAL A 157 -1.46 0.41 -8.29
C VAL A 157 -2.12 -0.07 -7.01
N TYR A 158 -3.28 -0.72 -7.13
CA TYR A 158 -4.04 -1.20 -5.97
C TYR A 158 -3.39 -2.41 -5.30
N TYR A 159 -2.76 -3.30 -6.07
CA TYR A 159 -2.05 -4.45 -5.54
C TYR A 159 -0.97 -4.02 -4.54
N TYR A 160 -0.05 -3.13 -4.96
CA TYR A 160 1.04 -2.70 -4.09
C TYR A 160 0.57 -1.79 -2.95
N LEU A 161 -0.48 -0.99 -3.15
CA LEU A 161 -1.06 -0.21 -2.06
C LEU A 161 -1.62 -1.13 -0.97
N THR A 162 -2.39 -2.14 -1.39
CA THR A 162 -3.00 -3.13 -0.49
C THR A 162 -1.93 -3.94 0.24
N LEU A 163 -0.86 -4.34 -0.46
CA LEU A 163 0.26 -5.05 0.16
C LEU A 163 0.90 -4.22 1.29
N GLY A 164 1.18 -2.93 1.05
CA GLY A 164 1.70 -2.04 2.08
C GLY A 164 0.77 -1.93 3.29
N ASP A 165 -0.53 -1.80 3.06
CA ASP A 165 -1.55 -1.70 4.11
C ASP A 165 -1.67 -2.99 4.93
N GLN A 166 -1.61 -4.15 4.27
CA GLN A 166 -1.57 -5.45 4.95
C GLN A 166 -0.31 -5.61 5.81
N MET A 167 0.84 -5.11 5.34
CA MET A 167 2.08 -5.17 6.11
C MET A 167 2.06 -4.24 7.33
N ILE A 168 1.41 -3.06 7.25
CA ILE A 168 1.13 -2.22 8.42
C ILE A 168 0.27 -2.97 9.42
N ALA A 169 -0.85 -3.55 8.98
CA ALA A 169 -1.73 -4.31 9.86
C ALA A 169 -1.02 -5.49 10.53
N TYR A 170 -0.14 -6.18 9.79
CA TYR A 170 0.69 -7.25 10.32
C TYR A 170 1.66 -6.75 11.40
N ILE A 171 2.39 -5.67 11.16
CA ILE A 171 3.32 -5.11 12.15
C ILE A 171 2.56 -4.62 13.39
N ASP A 172 1.45 -3.91 13.21
CA ASP A 172 0.61 -3.41 14.31
C ASP A 172 0.08 -4.56 15.21
N LEU A 173 -0.19 -5.74 14.63
CA LEU A 173 -0.74 -6.89 15.36
C LEU A 173 0.32 -7.75 16.04
N TYR A 174 1.48 -7.97 15.40
CA TYR A 174 2.42 -9.00 15.81
C TYR A 174 3.71 -8.47 16.46
N PHE A 175 4.07 -7.21 16.22
CA PHE A 175 5.32 -6.67 16.73
C PHE A 175 5.04 -5.96 18.05
N GLU A 176 5.65 -6.43 19.15
CA GLU A 176 5.58 -5.77 20.46
C GLU A 176 6.52 -4.55 20.48
N ILE A 177 6.28 -3.57 19.58
CA ILE A 177 7.06 -2.31 19.50
C ILE A 177 6.53 -1.25 20.47
N LEU A 178 5.70 -1.62 21.45
CA LEU A 178 5.14 -0.73 22.48
C LEU A 178 5.60 -1.18 23.87
#